data_AF-A0A661QBC1-F1
#
_entry.id   AF-A0A661QBC1-F1
#
_cell.length_a   1.000
_cell.length_b   1.000
_cell.length_c   1.000
_cell.angle_alpha   90.00
_cell.angle_beta   90.00
_cell.angle_gamma   90.00
#
_symmetry.space_group_name_H-M   'P 1'
#
loop_
_entity.id
_entity.type
_entity.pdbx_description
1 polymer ?
#
loop_
_entity_poly.entity_id
_entity_poly.type
_entity_poly.pdbx_seq_one_letter_code
_entity_poly.pdbx_strand_id
1 'polypeptide(L)' 'MDKKICYCFNHGEEEIRQDVLNNGGTSIILETILNAKRQSSCQCITKHPEGR' A
#
# COMPACT_ATOMS: atom_id res chain seq x y z
N MET A 1 -5.88 11.77 11.39
CA MET A 1 -4.51 11.22 11.39
C MET A 1 -4.52 10.10 10.38
N ASP A 2 -3.94 10.32 9.20
CA ASP A 2 -4.01 9.37 8.10
C ASP A 2 -3.31 8.06 8.44
N LYS A 3 -4.03 6.95 8.35
CA LYS A 3 -3.49 5.63 8.63
C LYS A 3 -2.59 5.22 7.46
N LYS A 4 -1.31 4.99 7.72
CA LYS A 4 -0.44 4.36 6.71
C LYS A 4 -0.79 2.90 6.54
N ILE A 5 -1.00 2.52 5.28
CA ILE A 5 -1.33 1.15 4.88
C ILE A 5 -0.07 0.42 4.42
N CYS A 6 0.82 1.09 3.70
CA CYS A 6 2.07 0.51 3.26
C CYS A 6 3.26 1.39 3.61
N TYR A 7 4.15 0.90 4.47
CA TYR A 7 5.38 1.60 4.83
C TYR A 7 6.51 1.39 3.80
N CYS A 8 6.43 0.33 2.98
CA CYS A 8 7.41 0.08 1.92
C CYS A 8 7.35 1.13 0.82
N PHE A 9 6.11 1.49 0.41
CA PHE A 9 5.81 2.43 -0.67
C PHE A 9 5.21 3.75 -0.19
N ASN A 10 5.05 3.91 1.14
CA ASN A 10 4.59 5.14 1.78
C ASN A 10 3.13 5.54 1.53
N HIS A 11 2.28 4.56 1.18
CA HIS A 11 0.89 4.81 0.83
C HIS A 11 -0.05 4.84 2.05
N GLY A 12 -0.90 5.87 2.07
CA GLY A 12 -1.92 6.11 3.08
C GLY A 12 -3.28 5.50 2.72
N GLU A 13 -4.16 5.39 3.70
CA GLU A 13 -5.54 4.94 3.49
C GLU A 13 -6.30 5.86 2.54
N GLU A 14 -6.21 7.18 2.75
CA GLU A 14 -6.94 8.14 1.90
C GLU A 14 -6.43 8.14 0.47
N GLU A 15 -5.12 8.01 0.27
CA GLU A 15 -4.53 7.92 -1.06
C GLU A 15 -5.04 6.70 -1.84
N ILE A 16 -5.13 5.54 -1.17
CA ILE A 16 -5.69 4.32 -1.78
C ILE A 16 -7.19 4.51 -2.08
N ARG A 17 -7.94 5.14 -1.18
CA ARG A 17 -9.38 5.42 -1.39
C ARG A 17 -9.59 6.34 -2.60
N GLN A 18 -8.83 7.42 -2.70
CA GLN A 18 -8.90 8.34 -3.84
C GLN A 18 -8.52 7.64 -5.15
N ASP A 19 -7.49 6.79 -5.13
CA ASP A 19 -7.09 5.98 -6.29
C ASP A 19 -8.21 5.03 -6.75
N VAL A 20 -8.93 4.38 -5.82
CA VAL A 20 -10.13 3.58 -6.14
C VAL A 20 -11.19 4.42 -6.85
N LEU A 21 -11.50 5.60 -6.32
CA LEU A 21 -12.53 6.48 -6.87
C LEU A 21 -12.14 6.97 -8.27
N ASN A 22 -10.88 7.38 -8.44
CA ASN A 22 -10.38 7.93 -9.70
C ASN A 22 -10.31 6.89 -10.83
N ASN A 23 -10.05 5.63 -10.50
CA ASN A 23 -9.93 4.55 -11.47
C ASN A 23 -11.23 3.74 -11.65
N GLY A 24 -12.36 4.23 -11.14
CA GLY A 24 -13.66 3.61 -11.36
C GLY A 24 -13.88 2.29 -10.61
N GLY A 25 -13.32 2.16 -9.41
CA GLY A 25 -13.54 1.03 -8.50
C GLY A 25 -12.34 0.09 -8.31
N THR A 26 -11.21 0.35 -8.97
CA THR A 26 -9.97 -0.42 -8.80
C THR A 26 -8.84 0.48 -8.31
N SER A 27 -7.84 -0.07 -7.60
CA SER A 27 -6.69 0.72 -7.17
C SER A 27 -5.40 0.14 -7.72
N ILE A 28 -4.70 0.94 -8.52
CA ILE A 28 -3.37 0.65 -9.06
C ILE A 28 -2.35 0.63 -7.93
N ILE A 29 -2.51 1.52 -6.95
CA ILE A 29 -1.68 1.55 -5.74
C ILE A 29 -1.80 0.22 -4.99
N LEU A 30 -3.03 -0.23 -4.74
CA LEU A 30 -3.29 -1.48 -4.05
C LEU A 30 -2.73 -2.67 -4.84
N GLU A 31 -2.91 -2.70 -6.16
CA GLU A 31 -2.37 -3.75 -7.02
C GLU A 31 -0.84 -3.82 -6.95
N THR A 32 -0.18 -2.66 -6.97
CA THR A 32 1.28 -2.55 -6.84
C THR A 32 1.77 -3.13 -5.50
N ILE A 33 1.11 -2.76 -4.41
CA ILE A 33 1.45 -3.27 -3.06
C ILE A 33 1.26 -4.79 -3.01
N LEU A 34 0.16 -5.31 -3.54
CA LEU A 34 -0.14 -6.74 -3.54
C LEU A 34 0.87 -7.53 -4.39
N ASN A 35 1.24 -7.02 -5.57
CA ASN A 35 2.23 -7.65 -6.43
C ASN A 35 3.63 -7.66 -5.79
N ALA A 36 4.05 -6.57 -5.16
CA ALA A 36 5.31 -6.53 -4.43
C ALA A 36 5.32 -7.50 -3.23
N LYS A 37 4.18 -7.65 -2.53
CA LYS A 37 4.05 -8.66 -1.47
C LYS A 37 4.17 -10.08 -2.02
N ARG A 38 3.51 -10.40 -3.14
CA ARG A 38 3.57 -11.72 -3.79
C ARG A 38 4.98 -12.06 -4.27
N GLN A 39 5.72 -11.07 -4.74
CA GLN A 39 7.11 -11.24 -5.19
C GLN A 39 8.13 -11.26 -4.05
N SER A 40 7.69 -11.14 -2.79
CA SER A 40 8.57 -11.00 -1.62
C SER A 40 9.58 -9.84 -1.73
N SER A 41 9.27 -8.82 -2.54
CA SER A 41 10.10 -7.63 -2.73
C SER A 41 9.82 -6.54 -1.69
N CYS A 42 8.81 -6.75 -0.83
CA CYS A 42 8.51 -5.88 0.30
C CYS A 42 9.53 -6.03 1.43
N GLN A 43 9.95 -4.89 1.99
CA GLN A 43 10.82 -4.82 3.16
C GLN A 43 10.01 -4.59 4.46
N CYS A 44 8.88 -5.28 4.61
CA CYS A 44 7.97 -5.04 5.76
C CYS A 44 8.67 -5.24 7.11
N ILE A 45 9.56 -6.23 7.22
CA ILE A 45 10.30 -6.53 8.45
C ILE A 45 11.13 -5.32 8.94
N THR A 46 11.68 -4.53 8.02
CA THR A 46 12.56 -3.39 8.37
C THR A 46 11.85 -2.05 8.33
N LYS A 47 10.86 -1.88 7.44
CA LYS A 47 10.16 -0.59 7.23
C LYS A 47 8.88 -0.45 8.02
N HIS A 48 8.18 -1.55 8.34
CA HIS A 48 6.94 -1.47 9.10
C HIS A 48 7.27 -1.41 10.60
N PRO A 49 6.65 -0.50 11.38
CA PRO A 49 6.92 -0.40 12.82
C PRO A 49 6.61 -1.69 13.59
N GLU A 50 5.66 -2.48 13.12
CA GLU A 50 5.34 -3.81 13.66
C GLU A 50 6.03 -4.98 12.92
N GLY A 51 6.83 -4.70 11.89
CA GLY A 51 7.58 -5.72 11.13
C GLY A 51 6.74 -6.68 10.27
N ARG A 52 5.48 -6.37 9.97
CA ARG A 52 4.53 -7.24 9.24
C ARG A 52 3.60 -6.46 8.31
#